data_AF-A0AA43FUV8-F1
#
_entry.id   AF-A0AA43FUV8-F1
#
_cell.length_a   1.000
_cell.length_b   1.000
_cell.length_c   1.000
_cell.angle_alpha   90.00
_cell.angle_beta   90.00
_cell.angle_gamma   90.00
#
_symmetry.space_group_name_H-M   'P 1'
#
loop_
_entity.id
_entity.type
_entity.pdbx_description
1 polymer ?
#
loop_
_entity_poly.entity_id
_entity_poly.type
_entity_poly.pdbx_seq_one_letter_code
_entity_poly.pdbx_strand_id
1 'polypeptide(L)'
;MSRCRSRRSYSEIATPVILSSMLALAGCGGGGEEAPVALDTPEVQAALAAIRPEGVEHHMRVLADDSLEGRAPGTRGFEMGSAYAEVTLAALGLEPAGVDGTYRQPVPLRESMVVEDA
;
A
#
# COMPACT_ATOMS: atom_id res chain seq x y z
N MET A 1 -29.63 18.54 37.03
CA MET A 1 -28.60 19.58 36.78
C MET A 1 -27.79 19.06 35.59
N SER A 2 -27.70 19.63 34.40
CA SER A 2 -28.05 20.95 33.88
C SER A 2 -28.46 20.80 32.40
N ARG A 3 -29.38 21.66 31.97
CA ARG A 3 -29.93 21.73 30.61
C ARG A 3 -28.86 22.28 29.65
N CYS A 4 -28.73 21.70 28.46
CA CYS A 4 -28.30 22.47 27.29
C CYS A 4 -29.40 22.42 26.23
N ARG A 5 -29.90 23.63 25.96
CA ARG A 5 -31.08 23.99 25.19
C ARG A 5 -30.55 24.45 23.83
N SER A 6 -30.92 23.76 22.76
CA SER A 6 -30.88 24.38 21.43
C SER A 6 -31.81 23.63 20.49
N ARG A 7 -33.10 23.94 20.64
CA ARG A 7 -34.07 23.85 19.55
C ARG A 7 -33.61 24.81 18.46
N ARG A 8 -33.12 24.30 17.33
CA ARG A 8 -33.23 25.05 16.08
C ARG A 8 -34.54 24.63 15.42
N SER A 9 -35.55 25.45 15.70
CA SER A 9 -36.65 25.71 14.80
C SER A 9 -36.09 26.03 13.42
N TYR A 10 -36.44 25.22 12.43
CA TYR A 10 -36.68 25.67 11.07
C TYR A 10 -37.85 24.85 10.53
N SER A 11 -39.04 25.18 11.02
CA SER A 11 -40.25 24.98 10.24
C SER A 11 -40.35 26.12 9.23
N GLU A 12 -40.96 25.79 8.10
CA GLU A 12 -41.45 26.70 7.06
C GLU A 12 -40.38 27.15 6.06
N ILE A 13 -40.31 26.45 4.93
CA ILE A 13 -40.61 27.00 3.60
C ILE A 13 -40.67 25.81 2.62
N ALA A 14 -41.92 25.48 2.25
CA ALA A 14 -42.40 25.12 0.93
C ALA A 14 -41.44 24.37 -0.03
N THR A 15 -41.78 23.10 -0.24
CA THR A 15 -41.79 22.41 -1.55
C THR A 15 -41.67 23.35 -2.75
N PRO A 16 -40.57 23.28 -3.51
CA PRO A 16 -40.63 22.56 -4.78
C PRO A 16 -39.33 21.81 -5.17
N VAL A 17 -38.45 21.45 -4.23
CA VAL A 17 -37.18 20.77 -4.58
C VAL A 17 -37.35 19.26 -4.81
N ILE A 18 -38.50 18.69 -4.42
CA ILE A 18 -38.79 17.24 -4.58
C ILE A 18 -38.80 16.83 -6.07
N LEU A 19 -39.03 17.75 -7.01
CA LEU A 19 -39.01 17.45 -8.44
C LEU A 19 -37.59 17.42 -9.05
N SER A 20 -36.56 17.90 -8.34
CA SER A 20 -35.17 17.82 -8.82
C SER A 20 -34.48 16.51 -8.45
N SER A 21 -35.14 15.65 -7.68
CA SER A 21 -34.59 14.38 -7.17
C SER A 21 -34.78 13.18 -8.10
N MET A 22 -35.28 13.39 -9.33
CA MET A 22 -35.66 12.29 -10.24
C MET A 22 -34.93 12.30 -11.59
N LEU A 23 -33.79 12.99 -11.69
CA LEU A 23 -32.98 13.06 -12.92
C LEU A 23 -31.46 12.99 -12.64
N ALA A 24 -31.02 12.02 -11.85
CA ALA A 24 -29.59 11.72 -11.67
C ALA A 24 -29.29 10.23 -11.43
N LEU A 25 -30.14 9.31 -11.90
CA LEU A 25 -29.87 7.87 -11.93
C LEU A 25 -29.71 7.38 -13.38
N ALA A 26 -28.74 7.95 -14.09
CA ALA A 26 -28.27 7.43 -15.37
C ALA A 26 -26.81 7.85 -15.57
N GLY A 27 -25.89 7.17 -14.88
CA GLY A 27 -24.47 7.44 -14.98
C GLY A 27 -23.64 6.25 -14.53
N CYS A 28 -23.26 5.42 -15.51
CA CYS A 28 -22.29 4.33 -15.55
C CYS A 28 -22.07 3.48 -14.28
N GLY A 29 -22.39 2.20 -14.41
CA GLY A 29 -21.78 1.15 -13.62
C GLY A 29 -20.26 1.27 -13.68
N GLY A 30 -19.66 1.45 -12.50
CA GLY A 30 -18.24 1.23 -12.28
C GLY A 30 -17.97 -0.27 -12.38
N GLY A 31 -17.98 -0.79 -13.60
CA GLY A 31 -17.18 -1.96 -13.91
C GLY A 31 -15.74 -1.50 -13.78
N GLY A 32 -15.03 -2.00 -12.78
CA GLY A 32 -13.57 -2.02 -12.80
C GLY A 32 -13.16 -2.92 -13.96
N GLU A 33 -13.25 -2.40 -15.17
CA GLU A 33 -12.64 -3.00 -16.34
C GLU A 33 -11.17 -2.59 -16.24
N GLU A 34 -10.36 -3.50 -15.69
CA GLU A 34 -8.90 -3.40 -15.78
C GLU A 34 -8.54 -3.30 -17.26
N ALA A 35 -8.29 -2.08 -17.72
CA ALA A 35 -7.76 -1.85 -19.05
C ALA A 35 -6.46 -2.66 -19.20
N PRO A 36 -6.23 -3.31 -20.35
CA PRO A 36 -5.04 -4.11 -20.55
C PRO A 36 -3.78 -3.24 -20.36
N VAL A 37 -2.87 -3.68 -19.48
CA VAL A 37 -1.58 -3.04 -19.25
C VAL A 37 -0.75 -3.14 -20.53
N ALA A 38 -0.57 -2.03 -21.23
CA ALA A 38 0.24 -1.95 -22.44
C ALA A 38 1.74 -1.98 -22.09
N LEU A 39 2.46 -2.99 -22.58
CA LEU A 39 3.91 -3.15 -22.37
C LEU A 39 4.75 -2.54 -23.49
N ASP A 40 4.11 -2.11 -24.57
CA ASP A 40 4.71 -1.58 -25.80
C ASP A 40 4.96 -0.07 -25.75
N THR A 41 4.62 0.60 -24.65
CA THR A 41 4.93 2.03 -24.50
C THR A 41 6.46 2.24 -24.46
N PRO A 42 6.97 3.34 -25.04
CA PRO A 42 8.40 3.58 -25.11
C PRO A 42 9.07 3.68 -23.73
N GLU A 43 8.35 4.16 -22.71
CA GLU A 43 8.83 4.24 -21.33
C GLU A 43 9.04 2.84 -20.72
N VAL A 44 8.10 1.90 -20.95
CA VAL A 44 8.22 0.53 -20.47
C VAL A 44 9.35 -0.20 -21.19
N GLN A 45 9.48 -0.01 -22.50
CA GLN A 45 10.58 -0.61 -23.27
C GLN A 45 11.95 -0.11 -22.81
N ALA A 46 12.08 1.19 -22.49
CA ALA A 46 13.30 1.75 -21.93
C ALA A 46 13.62 1.15 -20.54
N ALA A 47 12.60 0.96 -19.68
CA ALA A 47 12.77 0.32 -18.38
C ALA A 47 13.21 -1.15 -18.51
N LEU A 48 12.58 -1.91 -19.42
CA LEU A 48 12.95 -3.31 -19.68
C LEU A 48 14.40 -3.44 -20.18
N ALA A 49 14.85 -2.52 -21.03
CA ALA A 49 16.23 -2.49 -21.52
C ALA A 49 17.26 -2.16 -20.42
N ALA A 50 16.84 -1.52 -19.32
CA ALA A 50 17.71 -1.21 -18.18
C ALA A 50 17.92 -2.41 -17.23
N ILE A 51 17.03 -3.40 -17.24
CA ILE A 51 17.10 -4.57 -16.37
C ILE A 51 18.25 -5.48 -16.84
N ARG A 52 19.21 -5.71 -15.95
CA ARG A 52 20.37 -6.59 -16.21
C ARG A 52 20.28 -7.86 -15.36
N PRO A 53 20.46 -9.06 -15.95
CA PRO A 53 20.46 -10.33 -15.21
C PRO A 53 21.41 -10.34 -14.02
N GLU A 54 22.60 -9.73 -14.17
CA GLU A 54 23.65 -9.70 -13.15
C GLU A 54 23.23 -8.88 -11.92
N GLY A 55 22.45 -7.82 -12.12
CA GLY A 55 21.91 -7.02 -11.02
C GLY A 55 20.90 -7.80 -10.18
N VAL A 56 19.99 -8.51 -10.85
CA VAL A 56 19.01 -9.37 -10.17
C VAL A 56 19.72 -10.51 -9.43
N GLU A 57 20.70 -11.16 -10.08
CA GLU A 57 21.50 -12.22 -9.46
C GLU A 57 22.26 -11.72 -8.22
N HIS A 58 22.84 -10.52 -8.27
CA HIS A 58 23.52 -9.93 -7.14
C HIS A 58 22.59 -9.75 -5.93
N HIS A 59 21.41 -9.15 -6.13
CA HIS A 59 20.43 -8.98 -5.05
C HIS A 59 19.97 -10.33 -4.47
N MET A 60 19.74 -11.33 -5.32
CA MET A 60 19.38 -12.67 -4.87
C MET A 60 20.47 -13.31 -4.03
N ARG A 61 21.74 -13.23 -4.46
CA ARG A 61 22.89 -13.78 -3.71
C ARG A 61 23.02 -13.13 -2.35
N VAL A 62 22.97 -11.80 -2.27
CA VAL A 62 23.11 -11.09 -0.99
C VAL A 62 21.98 -11.48 -0.02
N LEU A 63 20.74 -11.51 -0.51
CA LEU A 63 19.57 -11.83 0.33
C LEU A 63 19.46 -13.31 0.71
N ALA A 64 20.19 -14.19 0.03
CA ALA A 64 20.24 -15.62 0.30
C ALA A 64 21.52 -16.06 1.03
N ASP A 65 22.44 -15.14 1.31
CA ASP A 65 23.70 -15.46 1.96
C ASP A 65 23.51 -15.84 3.43
N ASP A 66 24.27 -16.83 3.90
CA ASP A 66 24.21 -17.34 5.28
C ASP A 66 24.57 -16.26 6.33
N SER A 67 25.32 -15.22 5.94
CA SER A 67 25.64 -14.09 6.82
C SER A 67 24.42 -13.30 7.30
N LEU A 68 23.28 -13.44 6.61
CA LEU A 68 22.02 -12.85 7.06
C LEU A 68 21.30 -13.72 8.09
N GLU A 69 21.81 -14.88 8.51
CA GLU A 69 21.29 -15.68 9.65
C GLU A 69 19.80 -16.12 9.53
N GLY A 70 19.17 -15.91 8.38
CA GLY A 70 17.75 -16.19 8.13
C GLY A 70 16.85 -14.93 8.14
N ARG A 71 15.59 -15.13 7.74
CA ARG A 71 14.62 -14.02 7.50
C ARG A 71 13.37 -14.14 8.37
N ALA A 72 13.46 -14.84 9.49
CA ALA A 72 12.37 -14.91 10.45
C ALA A 72 12.11 -13.50 11.02
N PRO A 73 10.86 -13.00 11.01
CA PRO A 73 10.56 -11.66 11.50
C PRO A 73 11.03 -11.44 12.95
N GLY A 74 11.52 -10.25 13.27
CA GLY A 74 12.02 -9.92 14.61
C GLY A 74 13.39 -10.50 14.98
N THR A 75 14.05 -11.20 14.06
CA THR A 75 15.44 -11.66 14.24
C THR A 75 16.45 -10.63 13.74
N ARG A 76 17.72 -10.78 14.15
CA ARG A 76 18.82 -9.94 13.67
C ARG A 76 18.97 -10.02 12.14
N GLY A 77 18.85 -11.22 11.59
CA GLY A 77 18.94 -11.47 10.16
C GLY A 77 17.90 -10.72 9.33
N PHE A 78 16.66 -10.70 9.82
CA PHE A 78 15.59 -9.90 9.21
C PHE A 78 15.92 -8.41 9.19
N GLU A 79 16.51 -7.87 10.26
CA GLU A 79 16.89 -6.45 10.30
C GLU A 79 17.99 -6.13 9.29
N MET A 80 18.99 -7.00 9.16
CA MET A 80 20.06 -6.86 8.16
C MET A 80 19.51 -6.89 6.73
N GLY A 81 18.61 -7.83 6.42
CA GLY A 81 17.97 -7.91 5.10
C GLY A 81 17.09 -6.69 4.80
N SER A 82 16.38 -6.18 5.80
CA SER A 82 15.55 -4.99 5.66
C SER A 82 16.39 -3.73 5.45
N ALA A 83 17.52 -3.60 6.16
CA ALA A 83 18.47 -2.51 5.94
C ALA A 83 19.10 -2.55 4.55
N TYR A 84 19.38 -3.74 4.01
CA TYR A 84 19.84 -3.89 2.64
C TYR A 84 18.82 -3.39 1.61
N ALA A 85 17.53 -3.71 1.79
CA ALA A 85 16.47 -3.22 0.93
C ALA A 85 16.37 -1.69 0.99
N GLU A 86 16.41 -1.12 2.20
CA GLU A 86 16.38 0.34 2.41
C GLU A 86 17.53 1.06 1.71
N VAL A 87 18.77 0.59 1.87
CA VAL A 87 19.95 1.14 1.19
C VAL A 87 19.82 1.01 -0.34
N THR A 88 19.31 -0.12 -0.83
CA THR A 88 19.12 -0.36 -2.26
C THR A 88 18.09 0.60 -2.85
N LEU A 89 16.95 0.80 -2.17
CA LEU A 89 15.91 1.74 -2.62
C LEU A 89 16.41 3.19 -2.63
N ALA A 90 17.15 3.58 -1.59
CA ALA A 90 17.78 4.90 -1.53
C ALA A 90 18.81 5.10 -2.66
N ALA A 91 19.63 4.08 -2.95
CA ALA A 91 20.61 4.12 -4.03
C ALA A 91 19.97 4.21 -5.42
N LEU A 92 18.76 3.66 -5.59
CA LEU A 92 17.95 3.80 -6.81
C LEU A 92 17.30 5.18 -6.95
N GLY A 93 17.43 6.06 -5.94
CA GLY A 93 16.85 7.40 -5.95
C GLY A 93 15.34 7.44 -5.73
N LEU A 94 14.78 6.39 -5.13
CA LEU A 94 13.35 6.34 -4.81
C LEU A 94 13.04 7.20 -3.60
N GLU A 95 11.91 7.90 -3.65
CA GLU A 95 11.40 8.65 -2.51
C GLU A 95 10.88 7.69 -1.43
N PRO A 96 11.16 7.97 -0.14
CA PRO A 96 10.65 7.15 0.94
C PRO A 96 9.13 7.28 1.08
N ALA A 97 8.44 6.14 1.09
CA ALA A 97 6.97 6.06 1.16
C ALA A 97 6.44 5.37 2.43
N GLY A 98 7.31 5.12 3.41
CA GLY A 98 6.99 4.55 4.70
C GLY A 98 6.52 5.60 5.72
N VAL A 99 6.36 5.16 6.97
CA VAL A 99 5.92 6.04 8.07
C VAL A 99 7.01 7.08 8.34
N ASP A 100 6.57 8.33 8.59
CA ASP A 100 7.44 9.47 8.90
C ASP A 100 8.55 9.74 7.87
N GLY A 101 8.31 9.41 6.60
CA GLY A 101 9.28 9.62 5.52
C GLY A 101 10.45 8.63 5.55
N THR A 102 10.24 7.44 6.12
CA THR A 102 11.19 6.32 6.07
C THR A 102 10.89 5.37 4.91
N TYR A 103 11.70 4.34 4.70
CA TYR A 103 11.38 3.23 3.78
C TYR A 103 10.64 2.07 4.50
N ARG A 104 10.26 2.25 5.77
CA ARG A 104 9.75 1.18 6.63
C ARG A 104 8.25 1.34 6.89
N GLN A 105 7.54 0.23 6.85
CA GLN A 105 6.14 0.13 7.28
C GLN A 105 6.05 -0.76 8.52
N PRO A 106 5.68 -0.25 9.70
CA PRO A 106 5.48 -1.08 10.88
C PRO A 106 4.27 -2.00 10.69
N VAL A 107 4.49 -3.30 10.82
CA VAL A 107 3.43 -4.33 10.75
C VAL A 107 3.38 -5.07 12.09
N PRO A 108 2.22 -5.10 12.78
CA PRO A 108 2.09 -5.84 14.03
C PRO A 108 2.09 -7.34 13.75
N LEU A 109 3.07 -8.06 14.31
CA LEU A 109 3.20 -9.51 14.15
C LEU A 109 2.54 -10.27 15.30
N ARG A 110 2.03 -11.46 14.98
CA ARG A 110 1.45 -12.41 15.94
C ARG A 110 2.09 -13.77 15.73
N GLU A 111 2.45 -14.42 16.82
CA GLU A 111 2.94 -15.80 16.83
C GLU A 111 1.83 -16.71 17.34
N SER A 112 1.65 -17.85 16.68
CA SER A 112 0.72 -18.90 17.11
C SER A 112 1.40 -20.25 16.94
N MET A 113 1.31 -21.09 17.97
CA MET A 113 1.74 -22.48 17.91
C MET A 113 0.50 -23.38 18.00
N VAL A 114 0.46 -24.43 17.18
CA VAL A 114 -0.58 -25.46 17.30
C VAL A 114 -0.19 -26.35 18.49
N VAL A 115 -1.08 -26.44 19.48
CA VAL A 115 -0.98 -27.43 20.55
C VAL A 115 -1.81 -28.62 20.11
N GLU A 116 -1.17 -29.77 19.89
CA GLU A 116 -1.89 -31.00 19.60
C GLU A 116 -2.53 -31.51 20.89
N ASP A 117 -3.85 -31.71 20.88
CA ASP A 117 -4.55 -32.38 21.97
C ASP A 117 -4.18 -33.87 21.95
N ALA A 118 -3.58 -34.34 23.05
CA ALA A 118 -3.07 -35.71 23.22
C ALA A 118 -4.16 -36.78 23.33
#